data_AF-A0A950IV45-F1
#
_entry.id   AF-A0A950IV45-F1
#
_cell.length_a   1.000
_cell.length_b   1.000
_cell.length_c   1.000
_cell.angle_alpha   90.00
_cell.angle_beta   90.00
_cell.angle_gamma   90.00
#
_symmetry.space_group_name_H-M   'P 1'
#
loop_
_entity.id
_entity.type
_entity.pdbx_description
1 polymer ?
#
loop_
_entity_poly.entity_id
_entity_poly.type
_entity_poly.pdbx_seq_one_letter_code
_entity_poly.pdbx_strand_id
1 'polypeptide(L)'
;MRPALTWVRKMLAFPLSIVMVFATLPEGALPQAQGSYAGQGAPLSPEELNSLVAPIALYPDALVAQVLGAASFPDQVTNADLFIQQNPTLQGQQLMLAVDAQPWDPSVKALTQFPSALDNMAKNLSWTSALGEAYATQSADVMAAVQRLRAQAYAAGNLKSGSQITVVQQSPQTIVIQPTNPQVVYVPTYNPAVVYGTPYTTPGYSTGAVVATGLLAFGAGIAVGAAMSGGGCCGWSYSSWNCNWHGGAVVYGGGAYYGNSAWHGGYYGSSASAYGPNGSAHYSQGYNPSTGTYARGGSVSTPYGTSGAAQAYNPNTGAYAQTHQTQTANGSYGNTEVSKNGQTAYGQHSTNANGTTTGS
;
A
#
# COMPACT_ATOMS: atom_id res chain seq x y z
N MET A 1 93.41 15.78 15.76
CA MET A 1 93.53 14.77 14.68
C MET A 1 92.12 14.49 14.15
N ARG A 2 91.81 14.95 12.93
CA ARG A 2 90.71 14.45 12.06
C ARG A 2 91.19 13.13 11.40
N PRO A 3 90.37 12.25 10.77
CA PRO A 3 89.19 12.53 9.91
C PRO A 3 88.10 11.43 10.05
N ALA A 4 87.14 11.19 9.16
CA ALA A 4 86.20 12.01 8.39
C ALA A 4 85.07 11.06 7.94
N LEU A 5 83.91 11.65 7.72
CA LEU A 5 82.70 11.08 7.12
C LEU A 5 82.96 10.61 5.68
N THR A 6 82.43 9.45 5.27
CA THR A 6 82.22 9.14 3.84
C THR A 6 80.81 8.64 3.56
N TRP A 7 80.20 9.37 2.65
CA TRP A 7 78.89 9.22 2.03
C TRP A 7 79.13 8.66 0.60
N VAL A 8 78.08 8.18 -0.06
CA VAL A 8 77.88 8.18 -1.54
C VAL A 8 78.17 6.92 -2.39
N ARG A 9 77.04 6.33 -2.84
CA ARG A 9 76.60 5.98 -4.22
C ARG A 9 77.53 5.22 -5.19
N LYS A 10 76.96 4.18 -5.85
CA LYS A 10 76.39 4.15 -7.24
C LYS A 10 76.69 2.83 -8.00
N MET A 11 75.60 2.12 -8.32
CA MET A 11 75.20 1.59 -9.64
C MET A 11 75.78 0.31 -10.30
N LEU A 12 74.79 -0.47 -10.79
CA LEU A 12 74.69 -1.29 -12.03
C LEU A 12 75.25 -2.73 -12.06
N ALA A 13 74.33 -3.71 -12.05
CA ALA A 13 74.10 -4.67 -13.17
C ALA A 13 72.97 -5.68 -12.84
N PHE A 14 71.90 -5.67 -13.66
CA PHE A 14 70.92 -6.76 -13.88
C PHE A 14 71.54 -7.81 -14.83
N PRO A 15 70.98 -9.02 -15.09
CA PRO A 15 69.59 -9.48 -14.84
C PRO A 15 69.43 -10.92 -14.30
N LEU A 16 68.29 -11.23 -13.65
CA LEU A 16 67.56 -12.47 -13.94
C LEU A 16 66.11 -12.40 -13.43
N SER A 17 65.23 -12.84 -14.30
CA SER A 17 63.77 -12.84 -14.27
C SER A 17 63.16 -13.57 -13.08
N ILE A 18 62.31 -12.89 -12.31
CA ILE A 18 61.07 -13.46 -11.74
C ILE A 18 60.01 -12.35 -11.75
N VAL A 19 59.08 -12.46 -12.69
CA VAL A 19 57.82 -11.70 -12.70
C VAL A 19 56.95 -12.26 -11.58
N MET A 20 56.91 -11.58 -10.42
CA MET A 20 55.82 -11.78 -9.45
C MET A 20 54.66 -10.88 -9.85
N VAL A 21 53.65 -11.52 -10.44
CA VAL A 21 52.31 -10.98 -10.60
C VAL A 21 51.77 -10.66 -9.21
N PHE A 22 51.64 -9.38 -8.89
CA PHE A 22 50.74 -8.93 -7.83
C PHE A 22 49.32 -9.21 -8.33
N ALA A 23 48.75 -10.33 -7.91
CA ALA A 23 47.31 -10.54 -7.98
C ALA A 23 46.67 -9.54 -7.02
N THR A 24 46.12 -8.46 -7.57
CA THR A 24 45.15 -7.60 -6.91
C THR A 24 43.98 -8.47 -6.48
N LEU A 25 43.90 -8.80 -5.19
CA LEU A 25 42.70 -9.38 -4.62
C LEU A 25 41.58 -8.33 -4.79
N PRO A 26 40.47 -8.67 -5.46
CA PRO A 26 39.32 -7.78 -5.45
C PRO A 26 38.82 -7.71 -4.01
N GLU A 27 38.72 -6.49 -3.48
CA GLU A 27 37.92 -6.20 -2.30
C GLU A 27 36.56 -6.87 -2.47
N GLY A 28 36.31 -7.85 -1.60
CA GLY A 28 35.05 -8.57 -1.55
C GLY A 28 33.95 -7.58 -1.26
N ALA A 29 33.26 -7.14 -2.32
CA ALA A 29 31.93 -6.60 -2.23
C ALA A 29 31.10 -7.62 -1.44
N LEU A 30 30.73 -7.26 -0.21
CA LEU A 30 29.65 -7.94 0.48
C LEU A 30 28.49 -8.02 -0.51
N PRO A 31 27.89 -9.18 -0.76
CA PRO A 31 26.73 -9.25 -1.62
C PRO A 31 25.67 -8.34 -0.98
N GLN A 32 25.41 -7.19 -1.62
CA GLN A 32 24.15 -6.49 -1.43
C GLN A 32 23.11 -7.54 -1.79
N ALA A 33 22.40 -8.04 -0.79
CA ALA A 33 21.16 -8.75 -1.01
C ALA A 33 20.20 -7.73 -1.64
N GLN A 34 20.33 -7.53 -2.95
CA GLN A 34 19.26 -7.03 -3.78
C GLN A 34 18.19 -8.10 -3.64
N GLY A 35 17.26 -7.89 -2.71
CA GLY A 35 16.07 -8.71 -2.57
C GLY A 35 15.45 -8.84 -3.94
N SER A 36 15.59 -10.02 -4.54
CA SER A 36 14.95 -10.35 -5.79
C SER A 36 13.48 -10.23 -5.51
N TYR A 37 12.82 -9.28 -6.17
CA TYR A 37 11.39 -9.10 -6.05
C TYR A 37 10.73 -10.33 -6.66
N ALA A 38 10.40 -11.30 -5.81
CA ALA A 38 9.54 -12.40 -6.18
C ALA A 38 8.13 -11.81 -6.28
N GLY A 39 7.81 -11.27 -7.45
CA GLY A 39 6.41 -11.29 -7.87
C GLY A 39 5.92 -12.74 -7.79
N GLN A 40 4.60 -12.89 -7.67
CA GLN A 40 3.87 -14.16 -7.61
C GLN A 40 3.67 -14.80 -6.21
N GLY A 41 2.53 -14.45 -5.60
CA GLY A 41 1.48 -15.46 -5.34
C GLY A 41 1.18 -15.84 -3.89
N ALA A 42 2.00 -15.42 -2.92
CA ALA A 42 1.73 -15.64 -1.50
C ALA A 42 1.58 -14.30 -0.75
N PRO A 43 0.54 -14.15 0.10
CA PRO A 43 0.45 -13.02 1.03
C PRO A 43 1.71 -12.92 1.89
N LEU A 44 2.26 -11.71 2.05
CA LEU A 44 3.37 -11.47 2.97
C LEU A 44 2.95 -11.78 4.41
N SER A 45 3.88 -12.28 5.21
CA SER A 45 3.66 -12.51 6.64
C SER A 45 3.42 -11.19 7.40
N PRO A 46 2.78 -11.25 8.58
CA PRO A 46 2.67 -10.11 9.49
C PRO A 46 3.97 -9.33 9.73
N GLU A 47 5.09 -10.03 9.91
CA GLU A 47 6.40 -9.44 10.20
C GLU A 47 7.01 -8.75 8.97
N GLU A 48 6.83 -9.34 7.78
CA GLU A 48 7.22 -8.74 6.50
C GLU A 48 6.40 -7.47 6.23
N LEU A 49 5.09 -7.52 6.48
CA LEU A 49 4.21 -6.35 6.39
C LEU A 49 4.61 -5.24 7.35
N ASN A 50 4.96 -5.58 8.61
CA ASN A 50 5.46 -4.60 9.56
C ASN A 50 6.75 -3.94 9.03
N SER A 51 7.69 -4.73 8.50
CA SER A 51 8.93 -4.19 7.90
C SER A 51 8.64 -3.26 6.72
N LEU A 52 7.68 -3.64 5.88
CA LEU A 52 7.30 -2.92 4.68
C LEU A 52 6.66 -1.56 4.99
N VAL A 53 5.77 -1.49 5.98
CA VAL A 53 5.06 -0.25 6.37
C VAL A 53 5.78 0.57 7.43
N ALA A 54 6.82 0.02 8.07
CA ALA A 54 7.60 0.67 9.11
C ALA A 54 8.00 2.12 8.85
N PRO A 55 8.41 2.51 7.62
CA PRO A 55 8.85 3.87 7.38
C PRO A 55 7.71 4.88 7.26
N ILE A 56 6.48 4.44 7.00
CA ILE A 56 5.33 5.31 6.74
C ILE A 56 4.27 5.25 7.83
N ALA A 57 4.35 4.28 8.74
CA ALA A 57 3.28 4.03 9.71
C ALA A 57 2.99 5.20 10.65
N LEU A 58 3.97 6.08 10.91
CA LEU A 58 3.78 7.28 11.76
C LEU A 58 3.41 8.54 10.99
N TYR A 59 3.18 8.45 9.67
CA TYR A 59 2.69 9.57 8.88
C TYR A 59 1.22 9.87 9.25
N PRO A 60 0.75 11.11 9.04
CA PRO A 60 -0.69 11.41 9.12
C PRO A 60 -1.51 10.51 8.21
N ASP A 61 -2.72 10.14 8.64
CA ASP A 61 -3.56 9.12 7.99
C ASP A 61 -3.79 9.39 6.50
N ALA A 62 -4.13 10.63 6.14
CA ALA A 62 -4.32 11.01 4.74
C ALA A 62 -3.04 10.91 3.90
N LEU A 63 -1.85 11.11 4.50
CA LEU A 63 -0.57 10.92 3.80
C LEU A 63 -0.23 9.43 3.64
N VAL A 64 -0.49 8.60 4.66
CA VAL A 64 -0.39 7.14 4.54
C VAL A 64 -1.27 6.65 3.38
N ALA A 65 -2.51 7.14 3.32
CA ALA A 65 -3.46 6.78 2.27
C ALA A 65 -2.94 7.13 0.85
N GLN A 66 -2.34 8.31 0.68
CA GLN A 66 -1.73 8.73 -0.59
C GLN A 66 -0.53 7.87 -0.95
N VAL A 67 0.36 7.58 0.01
CA VAL A 67 1.53 6.73 -0.22
C VAL A 67 1.13 5.32 -0.64
N LEU A 68 0.16 4.71 0.06
CA LEU A 68 -0.35 3.38 -0.28
C LEU A 68 -1.03 3.36 -1.66
N GLY A 69 -1.79 4.40 -2.02
CA GLY A 69 -2.37 4.52 -3.36
C GLY A 69 -1.29 4.68 -4.44
N ALA A 70 -0.36 5.62 -4.24
CA ALA A 70 0.68 5.95 -5.20
C ALA A 70 1.68 4.82 -5.41
N ALA A 71 1.90 3.98 -4.38
CA ALA A 71 2.76 2.81 -4.46
C ALA A 71 2.32 1.80 -5.53
N SER A 72 1.02 1.80 -5.90
CA SER A 72 0.49 0.97 -6.99
C SER A 72 0.78 1.52 -8.40
N PHE A 73 1.45 2.68 -8.51
CA PHE A 73 1.87 3.33 -9.76
C PHE A 73 3.34 3.79 -9.73
N PRO A 74 4.32 2.87 -9.55
CA PRO A 74 5.73 3.22 -9.36
C PRO A 74 6.35 3.98 -10.56
N ASP A 75 5.86 3.73 -11.78
CA ASP A 75 6.23 4.46 -12.99
C ASP A 75 5.78 5.93 -12.92
N GLN A 76 4.54 6.17 -12.48
CA GLN A 76 4.01 7.52 -12.33
C GLN A 76 4.69 8.26 -11.18
N VAL A 77 5.02 7.57 -10.08
CA VAL A 77 5.81 8.12 -8.97
C VAL A 77 7.16 8.66 -9.47
N THR A 78 7.86 7.88 -10.29
CA THR A 78 9.15 8.31 -10.87
C THR A 78 8.98 9.53 -11.78
N ASN A 79 7.94 9.52 -12.63
CA ASN A 79 7.65 10.63 -13.55
C ASN A 79 7.25 11.91 -12.79
N ALA A 80 6.47 11.77 -11.72
CA ALA A 80 6.06 12.88 -10.87
C ALA A 80 7.25 13.47 -10.10
N ASP A 81 8.15 12.63 -9.57
CA ASP A 81 9.36 13.10 -8.90
C ASP A 81 10.25 13.90 -9.86
N LEU A 82 10.49 13.37 -11.07
CA LEU A 82 11.23 14.08 -12.11
C LEU A 82 10.57 15.41 -12.48
N PHE A 83 9.25 15.44 -12.61
CA PHE A 83 8.50 16.67 -12.90
C PHE A 83 8.71 17.72 -11.81
N ILE A 84 8.66 17.35 -10.53
CA ILE A 84 8.91 18.28 -9.41
C ILE A 84 10.34 18.81 -9.44
N GLN A 85 11.33 17.95 -9.70
CA GLN A 85 12.73 18.36 -9.80
C GLN A 85 13.00 19.31 -10.97
N GLN A 86 12.32 19.11 -12.10
CA GLN A 86 12.44 19.96 -13.29
C GLN A 86 11.71 21.29 -13.15
N ASN A 87 10.74 21.40 -12.24
CA ASN A 87 9.89 22.57 -12.08
C ASN A 87 9.94 23.14 -10.64
N PRO A 88 11.13 23.50 -10.11
CA PRO A 88 11.29 23.90 -8.70
C PRO A 88 10.59 25.23 -8.35
N THR A 89 10.19 26.00 -9.37
CA THR A 89 9.48 27.27 -9.21
C THR A 89 7.96 27.11 -9.13
N LEU A 90 7.41 25.96 -9.53
CA LEU A 90 5.97 25.70 -9.44
C LEU A 90 5.58 25.46 -7.98
N GLN A 91 4.72 26.32 -7.45
CA GLN A 91 4.24 26.24 -6.08
C GLN A 91 2.73 26.51 -6.01
N GLY A 92 2.11 26.04 -4.93
CA GLY A 92 0.69 26.27 -4.65
C GLY A 92 -0.20 25.95 -5.85
N GLN A 93 -1.07 26.90 -6.20
CA GLN A 93 -2.08 26.72 -7.25
C GLN A 93 -1.47 26.43 -8.64
N GLN A 94 -0.32 27.00 -8.98
CA GLN A 94 0.31 26.78 -10.29
C GLN A 94 0.82 25.34 -10.41
N LEU A 95 1.42 24.82 -9.34
CA LEU A 95 1.83 23.42 -9.27
C LEU A 95 0.61 22.51 -9.43
N MET A 96 -0.48 22.79 -8.69
CA MET A 96 -1.69 21.98 -8.76
C MET A 96 -2.27 21.90 -10.17
N LEU A 97 -2.39 23.02 -10.87
CA LEU A 97 -2.90 23.03 -12.26
C LEU A 97 -1.98 22.27 -13.22
N ALA A 98 -0.66 22.38 -13.06
CA ALA A 98 0.29 21.69 -13.91
C ALA A 98 0.29 20.17 -13.67
N VAL A 99 0.14 19.75 -12.41
CA VAL A 99 0.00 18.33 -12.01
C VAL A 99 -1.36 17.77 -12.42
N ASP A 100 -2.42 18.56 -12.38
CA ASP A 100 -3.77 18.11 -12.77
C ASP A 100 -3.83 17.69 -14.25
N ALA A 101 -3.08 18.37 -15.11
CA ALA A 101 -2.95 18.05 -16.54
C ALA A 101 -2.19 16.73 -16.82
N GLN A 102 -1.52 16.16 -15.82
CA GLN A 102 -0.78 14.91 -16.00
C GLN A 102 -1.72 13.70 -15.98
N PRO A 103 -1.42 12.63 -16.73
CA PRO A 103 -2.26 11.42 -16.78
C PRO A 103 -2.07 10.51 -15.55
N TRP A 104 -1.59 11.04 -14.43
CA TRP A 104 -1.32 10.27 -13.23
C TRP A 104 -2.58 10.01 -12.41
N ASP A 105 -2.51 8.96 -11.60
CA ASP A 105 -3.54 8.63 -10.62
C ASP A 105 -3.65 9.75 -9.56
N PRO A 106 -4.86 10.02 -9.04
CA PRO A 106 -5.08 10.99 -7.97
C PRO A 106 -4.13 10.88 -6.77
N SER A 107 -3.72 9.67 -6.38
CA SER A 107 -2.79 9.46 -5.26
C SER A 107 -1.40 10.01 -5.57
N VAL A 108 -0.90 9.76 -6.79
CA VAL A 108 0.39 10.27 -7.27
C VAL A 108 0.34 11.79 -7.40
N LYS A 109 -0.76 12.33 -7.95
CA LYS A 109 -0.99 13.79 -8.02
C LYS A 109 -0.97 14.41 -6.63
N ALA A 110 -1.67 13.82 -5.66
CA ALA A 110 -1.68 14.29 -4.28
C ALA A 110 -0.29 14.31 -3.66
N LEU A 111 0.51 13.27 -3.92
CA LEU A 111 1.84 13.11 -3.35
C LEU A 111 2.85 14.15 -3.86
N THR A 112 2.61 14.80 -5.00
CA THR A 112 3.43 15.93 -5.48
C THR A 112 3.49 17.10 -4.50
N GLN A 113 2.51 17.21 -3.59
CA GLN A 113 2.50 18.19 -2.51
C GLN A 113 3.50 17.85 -1.39
N PHE A 114 4.03 16.61 -1.39
CA PHE A 114 4.95 16.06 -0.39
C PHE A 114 6.27 15.61 -1.04
N PRO A 115 7.13 16.54 -1.50
CA PRO A 115 8.33 16.19 -2.27
C PRO A 115 9.25 15.19 -1.58
N SER A 116 9.41 15.27 -0.26
CA SER A 116 10.25 14.34 0.49
C SER A 116 9.71 12.91 0.53
N ALA A 117 8.38 12.73 0.54
CA ALA A 117 7.75 11.41 0.48
C ALA A 117 7.81 10.85 -0.94
N LEU A 118 7.52 11.70 -1.94
CA LEU A 118 7.60 11.36 -3.36
C LEU A 118 9.02 10.95 -3.78
N ASP A 119 10.03 11.75 -3.43
CA ASP A 119 11.45 11.49 -3.69
C ASP A 119 11.90 10.16 -3.06
N ASN A 120 11.44 9.86 -1.84
CA ASN A 120 11.75 8.59 -1.19
C ASN A 120 11.18 7.40 -1.95
N MET A 121 9.91 7.51 -2.40
CA MET A 121 9.29 6.45 -3.19
C MET A 121 10.00 6.27 -4.54
N ALA A 122 10.37 7.37 -5.21
CA ALA A 122 11.06 7.35 -6.50
C ALA A 122 12.49 6.79 -6.40
N LYS A 123 13.22 7.06 -5.32
CA LYS A 123 14.56 6.50 -5.08
C LYS A 123 14.55 5.04 -4.64
N ASN A 124 13.42 4.56 -4.12
CA ASN A 124 13.29 3.21 -3.57
C ASN A 124 12.22 2.41 -4.33
N LEU A 125 12.28 2.35 -5.66
CA LEU A 125 11.24 1.73 -6.50
C LEU A 125 10.93 0.27 -6.16
N SER A 126 11.93 -0.53 -5.76
CA SER A 126 11.67 -1.91 -5.33
C SER A 126 10.77 -1.97 -4.10
N TRP A 127 10.97 -1.07 -3.13
CA TRP A 127 10.09 -0.97 -1.97
C TRP A 127 8.72 -0.37 -2.33
N THR A 128 8.71 0.65 -3.18
CA THR A 128 7.46 1.26 -3.66
C THR A 128 6.57 0.22 -4.34
N SER A 129 7.14 -0.59 -5.24
CA SER A 129 6.45 -1.71 -5.86
C SER A 129 5.99 -2.76 -4.84
N ALA A 130 6.84 -3.13 -3.88
CA ALA A 130 6.47 -4.05 -2.79
C ALA A 130 5.27 -3.58 -1.99
N LEU A 131 5.28 -2.30 -1.62
CA LEU A 131 4.21 -1.68 -0.87
C LEU A 131 2.92 -1.63 -1.70
N GLY A 132 3.03 -1.30 -2.99
CA GLY A 132 1.91 -1.27 -3.92
C GLY A 132 1.28 -2.65 -4.13
N GLU A 133 2.08 -3.67 -4.36
CA GLU A 133 1.59 -5.06 -4.51
C GLU A 133 0.97 -5.57 -3.22
N ALA A 134 1.61 -5.36 -2.07
CA ALA A 134 1.05 -5.75 -0.79
C ALA A 134 -0.29 -5.06 -0.53
N TYR A 135 -0.39 -3.75 -0.82
CA TYR A 135 -1.64 -3.03 -0.62
C TYR A 135 -2.74 -3.51 -1.57
N ALA A 136 -2.41 -3.76 -2.84
CA ALA A 136 -3.36 -4.33 -3.80
C ALA A 136 -3.81 -5.74 -3.38
N THR A 137 -2.91 -6.61 -2.94
CA THR A 137 -3.23 -8.02 -2.68
C THR A 137 -3.82 -8.30 -1.30
N GLN A 138 -3.43 -7.52 -0.29
CA GLN A 138 -3.75 -7.75 1.12
C GLN A 138 -3.91 -6.44 1.92
N SER A 139 -4.67 -5.49 1.34
CA SER A 139 -4.95 -4.16 1.93
C SER A 139 -5.29 -4.20 3.43
N ALA A 140 -6.17 -5.10 3.86
CA ALA A 140 -6.56 -5.20 5.26
C ALA A 140 -5.37 -5.52 6.18
N ASP A 141 -4.49 -6.43 5.77
CA ASP A 141 -3.31 -6.81 6.55
C ASP A 141 -2.25 -5.72 6.55
N VAL A 142 -2.08 -4.99 5.44
CA VAL A 142 -1.22 -3.80 5.36
C VAL A 142 -1.70 -2.71 6.34
N MET A 143 -3.00 -2.45 6.36
CA MET A 143 -3.60 -1.45 7.26
C MET A 143 -3.50 -1.88 8.72
N ALA A 144 -3.66 -3.17 9.01
CA ALA A 144 -3.45 -3.73 10.35
C ALA A 144 -1.98 -3.62 10.78
N ALA A 145 -1.02 -3.84 9.88
CA ALA A 145 0.40 -3.67 10.15
C ALA A 145 0.75 -2.22 10.53
N VAL A 146 0.19 -1.23 9.84
CA VAL A 146 0.33 0.18 10.23
C VAL A 146 -0.19 0.43 11.65
N GLN A 147 -1.37 -0.11 12.00
CA GLN A 147 -1.93 0.05 13.34
C GLN A 147 -1.10 -0.65 14.43
N ARG A 148 -0.54 -1.84 14.15
CA ARG A 148 0.38 -2.52 15.08
C ARG A 148 1.59 -1.66 15.40
N LEU A 149 2.22 -1.07 14.39
CA LEU A 149 3.38 -0.22 14.58
C LEU A 149 3.05 1.09 15.30
N ARG A 150 1.89 1.69 15.01
CA ARG A 150 1.40 2.83 15.77
C ARG A 150 1.18 2.48 17.25
N ALA A 151 0.58 1.33 17.53
CA ALA A 151 0.36 0.86 18.89
C ALA A 151 1.71 0.61 19.61
N GLN A 152 2.68 0.01 18.93
CA GLN A 152 4.03 -0.21 19.46
C GLN A 152 4.75 1.11 19.78
N ALA A 153 4.75 2.06 18.84
CA ALA A 153 5.34 3.38 19.07
C ALA A 153 4.63 4.17 20.17
N TYR A 154 3.30 4.05 20.28
CA TYR A 154 2.51 4.68 21.33
C TYR A 154 2.81 4.08 22.71
N ALA A 155 2.82 2.75 22.83
CA ALA A 155 3.14 2.03 24.06
C ALA A 155 4.58 2.30 24.54
N ALA A 156 5.52 2.46 23.61
CA ALA A 156 6.90 2.85 23.90
C ALA A 156 7.04 4.33 24.32
N GLY A 157 5.97 5.15 24.21
CA GLY A 157 6.00 6.58 24.50
C GLY A 157 6.71 7.41 23.42
N ASN A 158 6.90 6.85 22.23
CA ASN A 158 7.60 7.46 21.10
C ASN A 158 6.65 8.16 20.12
N LEU A 159 5.36 7.84 20.15
CA LEU A 159 4.29 8.51 19.41
C LEU A 159 3.44 9.36 20.37
N LYS A 160 3.53 10.70 20.24
CA LYS A 160 2.85 11.66 21.13
C LYS A 160 2.27 12.83 20.34
N SER A 161 1.19 13.41 20.85
CA SER A 161 0.66 14.67 20.34
C SER A 161 1.64 15.82 20.59
N GLY A 162 1.68 16.79 19.67
CA GLY A 162 2.54 17.96 19.72
C GLY A 162 2.04 19.07 18.78
N SER A 163 2.91 20.02 18.46
CA SER A 163 2.54 21.15 17.58
C SER A 163 2.38 20.74 16.12
N GLN A 164 3.02 19.66 15.68
CA GLN A 164 2.96 19.17 14.30
C GLN A 164 1.82 18.16 14.07
N ILE A 165 1.69 17.17 14.96
CA ILE A 165 0.71 16.09 14.85
C ILE A 165 -0.10 15.93 16.14
N THR A 166 -1.35 15.51 15.99
CA THR A 166 -2.23 15.10 17.08
C THR A 166 -2.50 13.61 16.94
N VAL A 167 -2.31 12.89 18.05
CA VAL A 167 -2.55 11.45 18.15
C VAL A 167 -3.84 11.23 18.92
N VAL A 168 -4.81 10.56 18.29
CA VAL A 168 -6.13 10.28 18.87
C VAL A 168 -6.31 8.76 18.93
N GLN A 169 -6.65 8.26 20.12
CA GLN A 169 -7.11 6.87 20.27
C GLN A 169 -8.63 6.83 20.10
N GLN A 170 -9.10 5.98 19.20
CA GLN A 170 -10.51 5.71 18.95
C GLN A 170 -10.86 4.27 19.35
N SER A 171 -12.11 4.06 19.74
CA SER A 171 -12.62 2.74 20.10
C SER A 171 -12.70 1.82 18.86
N PRO A 172 -12.34 0.52 18.97
CA PRO A 172 -11.89 -0.16 20.18
C PRO A 172 -10.41 0.06 20.50
N GLN A 173 -9.50 0.17 19.53
CA GLN A 173 -8.05 0.43 19.73
C GLN A 173 -7.38 1.00 18.46
N THR A 174 -8.02 1.96 17.79
CA THR A 174 -7.46 2.58 16.58
C THR A 174 -6.68 3.85 16.92
N ILE A 175 -5.44 3.96 16.45
CA ILE A 175 -4.63 5.17 16.59
C ILE A 175 -4.72 5.95 15.29
N VAL A 176 -5.29 7.16 15.39
CA VAL A 176 -5.41 8.13 14.29
C VAL A 176 -4.35 9.21 14.48
N ILE A 177 -3.61 9.52 13.41
CA ILE A 177 -2.62 10.59 13.37
C ILE A 177 -3.13 11.64 12.38
N GLN A 178 -3.34 12.85 12.87
CA GLN A 178 -3.77 13.98 12.04
C GLN A 178 -2.87 15.19 12.28
N PRO A 179 -2.78 16.12 11.32
CA PRO A 179 -2.12 17.40 11.56
C PRO A 179 -2.77 18.14 12.74
N THR A 180 -1.97 18.71 13.63
CA THR A 180 -2.52 19.55 14.73
C THR A 180 -3.17 20.82 14.16
N ASN A 181 -2.56 21.39 13.11
CA ASN A 181 -3.17 22.43 12.31
C ASN A 181 -3.68 21.80 10.99
N PRO A 182 -5.00 21.77 10.71
CA PRO A 182 -5.54 21.19 9.49
C PRO A 182 -5.04 21.82 8.18
N GLN A 183 -4.43 23.02 8.24
CA GLN A 183 -3.90 23.73 7.08
C GLN A 183 -2.39 23.50 6.87
N VAL A 184 -1.71 22.77 7.77
CA VAL A 184 -0.26 22.52 7.66
C VAL A 184 0.04 21.06 7.99
N VAL A 185 0.54 20.31 7.02
CA VAL A 185 0.92 18.90 7.19
C VAL A 185 2.44 18.81 7.34
N TYR A 186 2.89 18.02 8.30
CA TYR A 186 4.31 17.69 8.47
C TYR A 186 4.55 16.23 8.14
N VAL A 187 5.60 15.96 7.35
CA VAL A 187 6.08 14.58 7.12
C VAL A 187 7.09 14.26 8.23
N PRO A 188 6.82 13.28 9.12
CA PRO A 188 7.77 12.91 10.14
C PRO A 188 8.93 12.11 9.55
N THR A 189 10.12 12.34 10.07
CA THR A 189 11.33 11.59 9.77
C THR A 189 11.80 10.92 11.06
N TYR A 190 12.08 9.62 11.01
CA TYR A 190 12.46 8.85 12.18
C TYR A 190 13.28 7.61 11.80
N ASN A 191 13.92 7.02 12.81
CA ASN A 191 14.55 5.70 12.68
C ASN A 191 13.60 4.63 13.23
N PRO A 192 13.04 3.76 12.37
CA PRO A 192 12.15 2.67 12.79
C PRO A 192 12.71 1.77 13.90
N ALA A 193 14.02 1.48 13.87
CA ALA A 193 14.65 0.65 14.90
C ALA A 193 14.60 1.31 16.29
N VAL A 194 14.70 2.63 16.35
CA VAL A 194 14.65 3.40 17.60
C VAL A 194 13.20 3.57 18.06
N VAL A 195 12.29 3.91 17.14
CA VAL A 195 10.90 4.23 17.49
C VAL A 195 10.10 2.99 17.88
N TYR A 196 10.32 1.87 17.21
CA TYR A 196 9.60 0.63 17.51
C TYR A 196 10.39 -0.28 18.48
N GLY A 197 11.71 -0.13 18.58
CA GLY A 197 12.55 -1.00 19.42
C GLY A 197 12.89 -2.35 18.77
N THR A 198 12.47 -2.56 17.51
CA THR A 198 12.80 -3.73 16.69
C THR A 198 13.45 -3.26 15.39
N PRO A 199 14.58 -3.84 14.96
CA PRO A 199 15.17 -3.48 13.67
C PRO A 199 14.28 -3.97 12.53
N TYR A 200 13.80 -3.03 11.71
CA TYR A 200 13.11 -3.32 10.46
C TYR A 200 14.02 -2.97 9.29
N THR A 201 14.07 -3.82 8.27
CA THR A 201 14.74 -3.48 7.00
C THR A 201 13.89 -2.47 6.27
N THR A 202 14.25 -1.19 6.40
CA THR A 202 13.56 -0.11 5.73
C THR A 202 14.32 0.34 4.49
N PRO A 203 13.63 0.91 3.49
CA PRO A 203 14.29 1.60 2.38
C PRO A 203 15.25 2.65 2.93
N GLY A 204 16.23 3.06 2.12
CA GLY A 204 17.27 4.00 2.52
C GLY A 204 16.73 5.41 2.78
N TYR A 205 15.96 5.59 3.85
CA TYR A 205 15.80 6.89 4.49
C TYR A 205 17.22 7.33 4.84
N SER A 206 17.68 8.44 4.28
CA SER A 206 18.91 9.07 4.70
C SER A 206 18.73 9.52 6.16
N THR A 207 18.96 8.58 7.07
CA THR A 207 18.87 8.73 8.53
C THR A 207 20.06 9.53 9.08
N GLY A 208 20.89 10.11 8.20
CA GLY A 208 22.15 10.78 8.51
C GLY A 208 22.07 11.95 9.49
N ALA A 209 20.88 12.36 9.92
CA ALA A 209 20.71 13.44 10.90
C ALA A 209 19.76 13.16 12.08
N VAL A 210 19.11 11.98 12.20
CA VAL A 210 18.13 11.74 13.29
C VAL A 210 18.76 11.09 14.53
N VAL A 211 20.08 10.88 14.54
CA VAL A 211 20.75 9.94 15.46
C VAL A 211 20.92 10.44 16.90
N ALA A 212 20.61 11.70 17.26
CA ALA A 212 21.07 12.19 18.57
C ALA A 212 20.01 12.67 19.58
N THR A 213 18.83 13.14 19.19
CA THR A 213 18.04 13.97 20.15
C THR A 213 16.51 13.93 20.06
N GLY A 214 15.89 13.25 19.09
CA GLY A 214 14.42 13.20 18.99
C GLY A 214 13.91 11.95 18.27
N LEU A 215 12.87 11.32 18.84
CA LEU A 215 12.26 10.07 18.33
C LEU A 215 11.50 10.29 17.01
N LEU A 216 10.90 11.47 16.84
CA LEU A 216 10.31 11.96 15.60
C LEU A 216 10.88 13.35 15.31
N ALA A 217 11.43 13.55 14.12
CA ALA A 217 11.79 14.85 13.59
C ALA A 217 10.77 15.29 12.54
N PHE A 218 10.57 16.60 12.38
CA PHE A 218 9.68 17.14 11.36
C PHE A 218 10.44 18.14 10.50
N GLY A 219 10.27 18.03 9.19
CA GLY A 219 10.77 19.03 8.23
C GLY A 219 9.92 20.30 8.24
N ALA A 220 10.06 21.09 7.17
CA ALA A 220 9.18 22.23 6.92
C ALA A 220 7.72 21.76 6.77
N GLY A 221 6.80 22.52 7.37
CA GLY A 221 5.36 22.25 7.23
C GLY A 221 4.87 22.60 5.83
N ILE A 222 4.00 21.76 5.29
CA ILE A 222 3.43 21.89 3.95
C ILE A 222 2.05 22.51 4.10
N ALA A 223 1.89 23.73 3.57
CA ALA A 223 0.59 24.40 3.58
C ALA A 223 -0.38 23.65 2.67
N VAL A 224 -1.41 23.06 3.27
CA VAL A 224 -2.56 22.43 2.59
C VAL A 224 -3.79 23.32 2.79
N GLY A 225 -3.65 24.59 2.41
CA GLY A 225 -4.68 25.61 2.59
C GLY A 225 -5.99 25.32 1.85
N ALA A 226 -6.99 26.21 1.94
CA ALA A 226 -8.28 26.07 1.26
C ALA A 226 -8.24 25.71 -0.25
N ALA A 227 -7.17 26.08 -0.97
CA ALA A 227 -6.96 25.67 -2.36
C ALA A 227 -6.62 24.16 -2.52
N MET A 228 -6.05 23.55 -1.48
CA MET A 228 -5.60 22.16 -1.35
C MET A 228 -6.45 21.35 -0.35
N SER A 229 -7.50 21.94 0.23
CA SER A 229 -8.44 21.29 1.13
C SER A 229 -9.88 21.54 0.68
N GLY A 230 -10.60 20.51 0.27
CA GLY A 230 -12.06 20.53 0.10
C GLY A 230 -12.57 21.25 -1.15
N GLY A 231 -12.17 20.80 -2.34
CA GLY A 231 -12.82 21.22 -3.59
C GLY A 231 -12.24 22.48 -4.26
N GLY A 232 -10.92 22.70 -4.16
CA GLY A 232 -10.20 23.65 -5.02
C GLY A 232 -10.25 23.26 -6.50
N CYS A 233 -9.23 23.62 -7.31
CA CYS A 233 -9.24 23.30 -8.74
C CYS A 233 -9.39 21.80 -9.06
N CYS A 234 -9.00 20.96 -8.10
CA CYS A 234 -8.52 19.63 -8.39
C CYS A 234 -8.96 18.66 -7.28
N GLY A 235 -9.78 17.66 -7.62
CA GLY A 235 -10.45 16.75 -6.66
C GLY A 235 -9.52 15.78 -5.91
N TRP A 236 -8.23 15.75 -6.23
CA TRP A 236 -7.25 14.79 -5.71
C TRP A 236 -6.48 15.25 -4.47
N SER A 237 -6.81 16.42 -3.92
CA SER A 237 -6.08 17.11 -2.84
C SER A 237 -5.93 16.31 -1.53
N TYR A 238 -5.11 16.80 -0.58
CA TYR A 238 -4.83 16.10 0.69
C TYR A 238 -6.09 15.65 1.45
N SER A 239 -7.08 16.54 1.53
CA SER A 239 -8.36 16.30 2.21
C SER A 239 -9.24 15.21 1.58
N SER A 240 -8.98 14.83 0.33
CA SER A 240 -9.74 13.80 -0.38
C SER A 240 -9.35 12.38 0.05
N TRP A 241 -8.27 12.24 0.84
CA TRP A 241 -7.69 10.97 1.25
C TRP A 241 -7.86 10.72 2.74
N ASN A 242 -8.11 9.47 3.11
CA ASN A 242 -8.07 9.03 4.50
C ASN A 242 -7.84 7.52 4.62
N CYS A 243 -7.68 7.00 5.83
CA CYS A 243 -7.61 5.58 6.12
C CYS A 243 -8.92 5.12 6.76
N ASN A 244 -9.65 4.20 6.12
CA ASN A 244 -10.73 3.49 6.78
C ASN A 244 -10.15 2.29 7.54
N TRP A 245 -9.65 2.56 8.75
CA TRP A 245 -9.05 1.55 9.63
C TRP A 245 -9.98 0.37 9.93
N HIS A 246 -11.30 0.57 9.87
CA HIS A 246 -12.29 -0.47 10.16
C HIS A 246 -12.67 -1.27 8.90
N GLY A 247 -12.62 -0.64 7.74
CA GLY A 247 -12.86 -1.29 6.44
C GLY A 247 -11.63 -1.90 5.79
N GLY A 248 -10.44 -1.75 6.40
CA GLY A 248 -9.20 -2.36 5.91
C GLY A 248 -8.67 -1.76 4.60
N ALA A 249 -9.07 -0.53 4.25
CA ALA A 249 -8.67 0.13 3.01
C ALA A 249 -8.48 1.64 3.20
N VAL A 250 -7.75 2.25 2.28
CA VAL A 250 -7.69 3.70 2.13
C VAL A 250 -8.98 4.19 1.47
N VAL A 251 -9.31 5.46 1.70
CA VAL A 251 -10.50 6.12 1.17
C VAL A 251 -10.07 7.27 0.29
N TYR A 252 -10.68 7.36 -0.89
CA TYR A 252 -10.55 8.49 -1.81
C TYR A 252 -11.94 9.01 -2.20
N GLY A 253 -12.20 10.30 -2.02
CA GLY A 253 -13.48 10.91 -2.39
C GLY A 253 -14.70 10.31 -1.68
N GLY A 254 -14.51 9.71 -0.49
CA GLY A 254 -15.56 9.05 0.29
C GLY A 254 -15.78 7.57 0.00
N GLY A 255 -15.09 6.99 -0.99
CA GLY A 255 -15.15 5.56 -1.33
C GLY A 255 -13.86 4.81 -1.00
N ALA A 256 -13.95 3.51 -0.76
CA ALA A 256 -12.78 2.65 -0.62
C ALA A 256 -11.95 2.65 -1.91
N TYR A 257 -10.63 2.74 -1.77
CA TYR A 257 -9.70 2.85 -2.88
C TYR A 257 -8.58 1.80 -2.73
N TYR A 258 -8.39 0.97 -3.76
CA TYR A 258 -7.50 -0.19 -3.74
C TYR A 258 -6.28 -0.04 -4.67
N GLY A 259 -6.07 1.15 -5.24
CA GLY A 259 -4.96 1.39 -6.15
C GLY A 259 -5.19 0.86 -7.56
N ASN A 260 -4.09 0.66 -8.27
CA ASN A 260 -4.05 0.21 -9.64
C ASN A 260 -4.60 -1.23 -9.79
N SER A 261 -5.72 -1.34 -10.51
CA SER A 261 -6.40 -2.60 -10.79
C SER A 261 -5.56 -3.61 -11.59
N ALA A 262 -4.46 -3.18 -12.21
CA ALA A 262 -3.52 -4.06 -12.90
C ALA A 262 -2.76 -5.00 -11.94
N TRP A 263 -2.52 -4.58 -10.68
CA TRP A 263 -1.83 -5.41 -9.67
C TRP A 263 -2.70 -6.54 -9.14
N HIS A 264 -4.02 -6.40 -9.20
CA HIS A 264 -4.94 -7.48 -8.87
C HIS A 264 -4.96 -8.59 -9.92
N GLY A 265 -4.19 -8.42 -11.03
CA GLY A 265 -4.41 -9.08 -12.30
C GLY A 265 -5.85 -8.84 -12.71
N GLY A 266 -6.12 -7.82 -13.51
CA GLY A 266 -7.46 -7.27 -13.78
C GLY A 266 -8.62 -8.24 -13.58
N TYR A 267 -9.62 -7.84 -12.80
CA TYR A 267 -10.85 -8.61 -12.63
C TYR A 267 -11.51 -8.72 -14.01
N TYR A 268 -11.35 -9.86 -14.69
CA TYR A 268 -11.95 -10.08 -16.00
C TYR A 268 -13.40 -10.45 -15.79
N GLY A 269 -14.26 -9.44 -15.86
CA GLY A 269 -15.67 -9.61 -15.62
C GLY A 269 -16.52 -8.91 -16.67
N SER A 270 -17.74 -9.42 -16.80
CA SER A 270 -18.78 -8.76 -17.56
C SER A 270 -20.06 -8.80 -16.75
N SER A 271 -20.80 -7.71 -16.79
CA SER A 271 -22.11 -7.62 -16.17
C SER A 271 -23.11 -7.06 -17.16
N ALA A 272 -24.32 -7.58 -17.12
CA ALA A 272 -25.44 -7.11 -17.90
C ALA A 272 -26.64 -6.90 -17.00
N SER A 273 -27.44 -5.88 -17.30
CA SER A 273 -28.73 -5.67 -16.65
C SER A 273 -29.76 -5.33 -17.71
N ALA A 274 -30.94 -5.93 -17.58
CA ALA A 274 -32.09 -5.65 -18.41
C ALA A 274 -33.26 -5.26 -17.52
N TYR A 275 -33.99 -4.22 -17.90
CA TYR A 275 -35.16 -3.72 -17.19
C TYR A 275 -36.36 -3.72 -18.12
N GLY A 276 -37.50 -4.15 -17.59
CA GLY A 276 -38.78 -4.09 -18.28
C GLY A 276 -39.89 -3.59 -17.35
N PRO A 277 -41.10 -3.34 -17.88
CA PRO A 277 -42.22 -2.78 -17.12
C PRO A 277 -42.61 -3.61 -15.88
N ASN A 278 -42.32 -4.91 -15.90
CA ASN A 278 -42.70 -5.88 -14.87
C ASN A 278 -41.48 -6.62 -14.31
N GLY A 279 -40.30 -6.00 -14.26
CA GLY A 279 -39.15 -6.62 -13.61
C GLY A 279 -37.77 -6.21 -14.11
N SER A 280 -36.76 -6.87 -13.55
CA SER A 280 -35.36 -6.71 -13.93
C SER A 280 -34.65 -8.06 -13.97
N ALA A 281 -33.60 -8.14 -14.77
CA ALA A 281 -32.67 -9.26 -14.78
C ALA A 281 -31.25 -8.71 -14.70
N HIS A 282 -30.44 -9.33 -13.86
CA HIS A 282 -29.03 -8.97 -13.64
C HIS A 282 -28.17 -10.20 -13.83
N TYR A 283 -27.03 -10.02 -14.47
CA TYR A 283 -26.00 -11.04 -14.60
C TYR A 283 -24.64 -10.40 -14.35
N SER A 284 -23.76 -11.13 -13.67
CA SER A 284 -22.37 -10.77 -13.52
C SER A 284 -21.51 -12.03 -13.51
N GLN A 285 -20.36 -11.95 -14.16
CA GLN A 285 -19.27 -12.89 -14.00
C GLN A 285 -17.97 -12.15 -13.77
N GLY A 286 -17.01 -12.82 -13.13
CA GLY A 286 -15.70 -12.28 -12.84
C GLY A 286 -14.68 -13.38 -12.66
N TYR A 287 -13.48 -13.14 -13.15
CA TYR A 287 -12.30 -13.95 -12.89
C TYR A 287 -11.24 -13.09 -12.24
N ASN A 288 -10.76 -13.54 -11.09
CA ASN A 288 -9.63 -12.95 -10.39
C ASN A 288 -8.38 -13.82 -10.63
N PRO A 289 -7.49 -13.48 -11.57
CA PRO A 289 -6.26 -14.22 -11.83
C PRO A 289 -5.26 -14.22 -10.67
N SER A 290 -5.30 -13.25 -9.73
CA SER A 290 -4.40 -13.27 -8.56
C SER A 290 -4.76 -14.38 -7.58
N THR A 291 -6.05 -14.72 -7.45
CA THR A 291 -6.50 -15.84 -6.60
C THR A 291 -6.82 -17.11 -7.39
N GLY A 292 -7.00 -16.99 -8.71
CA GLY A 292 -7.59 -18.02 -9.58
C GLY A 292 -9.11 -18.13 -9.45
N THR A 293 -9.77 -17.31 -8.63
CA THR A 293 -11.20 -17.46 -8.35
C THR A 293 -12.04 -16.96 -9.53
N TYR A 294 -12.89 -17.83 -10.05
CA TYR A 294 -13.96 -17.49 -10.98
C TYR A 294 -15.29 -17.49 -10.24
N ALA A 295 -16.07 -16.42 -10.40
CA ALA A 295 -17.42 -16.33 -9.86
C ALA A 295 -18.40 -15.85 -10.93
N ARG A 296 -19.63 -16.36 -10.89
CA ARG A 296 -20.73 -15.91 -11.73
C ARG A 296 -22.03 -15.95 -10.95
N GLY A 297 -22.95 -15.07 -11.30
CA GLY A 297 -24.27 -15.07 -10.71
C GLY A 297 -25.24 -14.23 -11.50
N GLY A 298 -26.52 -14.50 -11.27
CA GLY A 298 -27.58 -13.73 -11.86
C GLY A 298 -28.82 -13.73 -10.98
N SER A 299 -29.66 -12.73 -11.19
CA SER A 299 -30.96 -12.63 -10.53
C SER A 299 -32.00 -12.11 -11.49
N VAL A 300 -33.24 -12.52 -11.26
CA VAL A 300 -34.43 -12.00 -11.94
C VAL A 300 -35.41 -11.57 -10.87
N SER A 301 -35.94 -10.36 -11.02
CA SER A 301 -36.97 -9.80 -10.15
C SER A 301 -38.22 -9.53 -10.96
N THR A 302 -39.37 -9.95 -10.44
CA THR A 302 -40.71 -9.75 -11.02
C THR A 302 -41.68 -9.31 -9.93
N PRO A 303 -42.88 -8.81 -10.27
CA PRO A 303 -43.95 -8.53 -9.30
C PRO A 303 -44.31 -9.70 -8.39
N TYR A 304 -44.02 -10.94 -8.78
CA TYR A 304 -44.36 -12.15 -8.03
C TYR A 304 -43.23 -12.64 -7.13
N GLY A 305 -42.03 -12.07 -7.26
CA GLY A 305 -40.86 -12.48 -6.50
C GLY A 305 -39.54 -12.29 -7.24
N THR A 306 -38.46 -12.59 -6.52
CA THR A 306 -37.07 -12.52 -6.98
C THR A 306 -36.43 -13.90 -6.85
N SER A 307 -35.72 -14.33 -7.89
CA SER A 307 -34.89 -15.54 -7.84
C SER A 307 -33.48 -15.22 -8.29
N GLY A 308 -32.50 -15.78 -7.61
CA GLY A 308 -31.09 -15.58 -7.93
C GLY A 308 -30.27 -16.83 -7.68
N ALA A 309 -29.20 -16.96 -8.45
CA ALA A 309 -28.23 -18.02 -8.29
C ALA A 309 -26.81 -17.47 -8.46
N ALA A 310 -25.86 -18.02 -7.72
CA ALA A 310 -24.46 -17.69 -7.86
C ALA A 310 -23.60 -18.94 -7.66
N GLN A 311 -22.45 -18.95 -8.32
CA GLN A 311 -21.45 -20.01 -8.25
C GLN A 311 -20.06 -19.39 -8.22
N ALA A 312 -19.17 -19.93 -7.39
CA ALA A 312 -17.78 -19.55 -7.32
C ALA A 312 -16.91 -20.82 -7.29
N TYR A 313 -15.78 -20.77 -7.99
CA TYR A 313 -14.83 -21.85 -8.07
C TYR A 313 -13.40 -21.31 -8.11
N ASN A 314 -12.50 -21.96 -7.38
CA ASN A 314 -11.09 -21.65 -7.38
C ASN A 314 -10.28 -22.94 -7.69
N PRO A 315 -9.66 -23.05 -8.88
CA PRO A 315 -8.91 -24.23 -9.29
C PRO A 315 -7.62 -24.43 -8.49
N ASN A 316 -7.06 -23.38 -7.90
CA ASN A 316 -5.80 -23.46 -7.16
C ASN A 316 -6.00 -24.05 -5.76
N THR A 317 -7.19 -23.84 -5.16
CA THR A 317 -7.50 -24.29 -3.79
C THR A 317 -8.54 -25.41 -3.74
N GLY A 318 -9.13 -25.78 -4.88
CA GLY A 318 -10.24 -26.72 -4.96
C GLY A 318 -11.51 -26.24 -4.25
N ALA A 319 -11.58 -24.95 -3.89
CA ALA A 319 -12.74 -24.37 -3.21
C ALA A 319 -13.87 -24.11 -4.22
N TYR A 320 -15.06 -24.55 -3.87
CA TYR A 320 -16.28 -24.42 -4.65
C TYR A 320 -17.42 -23.93 -3.76
N ALA A 321 -18.26 -23.06 -4.29
CA ALA A 321 -19.50 -22.67 -3.65
C ALA A 321 -20.59 -22.44 -4.69
N GLN A 322 -21.82 -22.82 -4.36
CA GLN A 322 -23.00 -22.44 -5.14
C GLN A 322 -24.18 -22.12 -4.24
N THR A 323 -25.05 -21.24 -4.70
CA THR A 323 -26.28 -20.88 -4.00
C THR A 323 -27.39 -20.62 -4.99
N HIS A 324 -28.61 -21.00 -4.62
CA HIS A 324 -29.84 -20.64 -5.29
C HIS A 324 -30.84 -20.14 -4.25
N GLN A 325 -31.39 -18.96 -4.45
CA GLN A 325 -32.28 -18.30 -3.50
C GLN A 325 -33.49 -17.75 -4.24
N THR A 326 -34.67 -18.01 -3.73
CA THR A 326 -35.93 -17.51 -4.28
C THR A 326 -36.77 -16.91 -3.17
N GLN A 327 -37.32 -15.74 -3.44
CA GLN A 327 -38.26 -15.04 -2.58
C GLN A 327 -39.52 -14.74 -3.38
N THR A 328 -40.67 -15.03 -2.79
CA THR A 328 -41.99 -14.75 -3.35
C THR A 328 -42.86 -14.09 -2.29
N ALA A 329 -44.03 -13.60 -2.69
CA ALA A 329 -45.01 -13.07 -1.74
C ALA A 329 -45.43 -14.09 -0.65
N ASN A 330 -45.29 -15.39 -0.91
CA ASN A 330 -45.76 -16.46 -0.03
C ASN A 330 -44.66 -17.09 0.83
N GLY A 331 -43.40 -16.65 0.66
CA GLY A 331 -42.27 -17.24 1.37
C GLY A 331 -40.94 -17.19 0.61
N SER A 332 -39.90 -17.70 1.23
CA SER A 332 -38.55 -17.82 0.66
C SER A 332 -38.04 -19.24 0.74
N TYR A 333 -37.22 -19.64 -0.21
CA TYR A 333 -36.53 -20.92 -0.15
C TYR A 333 -35.20 -20.83 -0.88
N GLY A 334 -34.27 -21.69 -0.49
CA GLY A 334 -32.99 -21.72 -1.13
C GLY A 334 -32.10 -22.83 -0.65
N ASN A 335 -31.03 -23.02 -1.40
CA ASN A 335 -29.97 -23.95 -1.06
C ASN A 335 -28.61 -23.30 -1.27
N THR A 336 -27.63 -23.80 -0.56
CA THR A 336 -26.23 -23.43 -0.66
C THR A 336 -25.40 -24.68 -0.48
N GLU A 337 -24.37 -24.81 -1.31
CA GLU A 337 -23.37 -25.86 -1.20
C GLU A 337 -22.01 -25.19 -1.18
N VAL A 338 -21.16 -25.63 -0.25
CA VAL A 338 -19.76 -25.25 -0.22
C VAL A 338 -18.91 -26.51 -0.14
N SER A 339 -17.86 -26.59 -0.95
CA SER A 339 -16.96 -27.72 -0.97
C SER A 339 -15.51 -27.25 -1.01
N LYS A 340 -14.64 -27.93 -0.27
CA LYS A 340 -13.19 -27.71 -0.28
C LYS A 340 -12.48 -29.00 0.11
N ASN A 341 -11.46 -29.40 -0.63
CA ASN A 341 -10.62 -30.56 -0.31
C ASN A 341 -11.41 -31.87 -0.08
N GLY A 342 -12.49 -32.09 -0.84
CA GLY A 342 -13.34 -33.28 -0.71
C GLY A 342 -14.32 -33.27 0.47
N GLN A 343 -14.37 -32.19 1.25
CA GLN A 343 -15.39 -31.96 2.26
C GLN A 343 -16.47 -31.04 1.70
N THR A 344 -17.73 -31.49 1.72
CA THR A 344 -18.87 -30.71 1.24
C THR A 344 -19.86 -30.48 2.37
N ALA A 345 -20.33 -29.25 2.50
CA ALA A 345 -21.42 -28.87 3.38
C ALA A 345 -22.59 -28.33 2.56
N TYR A 346 -23.78 -28.75 2.96
CA TYR A 346 -25.03 -28.31 2.36
C TYR A 346 -25.81 -27.47 3.37
N GLY A 347 -26.51 -26.47 2.86
CA GLY A 347 -27.47 -25.69 3.62
C GLY A 347 -28.72 -25.52 2.79
N GLN A 348 -29.89 -25.79 3.36
CA GLN A 348 -31.17 -25.59 2.72
C GLN A 348 -32.11 -24.89 3.69
N HIS A 349 -32.99 -24.04 3.16
CA HIS A 349 -34.07 -23.49 3.95
C HIS A 349 -35.34 -23.28 3.13
N SER A 350 -36.47 -23.30 3.82
CA SER A 350 -37.75 -22.89 3.30
C SER A 350 -38.52 -22.17 4.41
N THR A 351 -39.05 -21.00 4.09
CA THR A 351 -39.83 -20.14 4.98
C THR A 351 -41.18 -19.90 4.34
N ASN A 352 -42.25 -20.13 5.08
CA ASN A 352 -43.61 -19.78 4.69
C ASN A 352 -44.35 -19.12 5.87
N ALA A 353 -45.66 -18.85 5.70
CA ALA A 353 -46.48 -18.24 6.74
C ALA A 353 -46.52 -19.00 8.08
N ASN A 354 -46.15 -20.29 8.09
CA ASN A 354 -46.16 -21.16 9.26
C ASN A 354 -44.78 -21.32 9.91
N GLY A 355 -43.74 -20.63 9.40
CA GLY A 355 -42.38 -20.64 9.96
C GLY A 355 -41.30 -21.07 8.98
N THR A 356 -40.08 -21.23 9.50
CA THR A 356 -38.88 -21.60 8.73
C THR A 356 -38.42 -23.01 9.06
N THR A 357 -38.16 -23.81 8.03
CA THR A 357 -37.50 -25.12 8.11
C THR A 357 -36.11 -25.02 7.50
N THR A 358 -35.08 -25.48 8.21
CA THR A 358 -33.69 -25.54 7.73
C THR A 358 -33.21 -26.99 7.65
N GLY A 359 -32.46 -27.33 6.60
CA GLY A 359 -31.79 -28.61 6.40
C GLY A 359 -30.28 -28.42 6.22
N SER A 360 -29.51 -29.42 6.64
CA SER A 360 -28.04 -29.50 6.53
C SER A 360 -27.62 -30.87 6.06
#